data_AF-A0A952UMK8-F1
#
_entry.id   AF-A0A952UMK8-F1
#
_cell.length_a   1.000
_cell.length_b   1.000
_cell.length_c   1.000
_cell.angle_alpha   90.00
_cell.angle_beta   90.00
_cell.angle_gamma   90.00
#
_symmetry.space_group_name_H-M   'P 1'
#
loop_
_entity.id
_entity.type
_entity.pdbx_description
1 polymer ?
#
loop_
_entity_poly.entity_id
_entity_poly.type
_entity_poly.pdbx_seq_one_letter_code
_entity_poly.pdbx_strand_id
1 'polypeptide(L)'
;MPQSVKDEATLLAFCERHELPVRRLGTTLFGRGIHAIDLPGRDLPGRALSGRNAPPPIVITSGSHATEPAGVLAALTLAKELDLDRRVVIVPIRDPLGWEGYANYLSLASGTDVTLEPDTDLGELLSALGTVLYREDDLVISQVGEVAFLARPVAKAGRGPMDIWKHLHDVLDADQGVVRTLQSRRLVLPENLPDVEGCGVYDHAFTAWVTPEGGVGNFNRLFSFHDAPVEVAVIGDLVRELRPELVIDLHESQGSKFSIFAHPELRPGATEVYFGATGAVFAAGHPIERVEDIVPIIGAAHAAKFTDEGGGVFTGLNEFPGQGWQFTHLCAELGAVTVVNETGRWQPLATRVEQQVLAARGAVFAYLNAGAFERGRAYAPGRTAHG
;
A
#
# COMPACT_ATOMS: atom_id res chain seq x y z
N MET A 1 15.77 11.74 6.69
CA MET A 1 14.64 11.01 6.11
C MET A 1 14.46 11.42 4.65
N PRO A 2 13.97 10.54 3.76
CA PRO A 2 13.86 10.77 2.32
C PRO A 2 12.70 11.71 1.91
N GLN A 3 12.41 12.73 2.74
CA GLN A 3 11.30 13.69 2.57
C GLN A 3 11.38 14.55 1.28
N SER A 4 12.47 14.47 0.53
CA SER A 4 12.64 15.20 -0.72
C SER A 4 12.02 14.50 -1.94
N VAL A 5 11.59 13.23 -1.81
CA VAL A 5 10.97 12.48 -2.92
C VAL A 5 9.50 12.86 -3.02
N LYS A 6 9.15 13.62 -4.06
CA LYS A 6 7.80 14.16 -4.29
C LYS A 6 7.20 13.74 -5.63
N ASP A 7 8.04 13.27 -6.54
CA ASP A 7 7.70 12.89 -7.91
C ASP A 7 8.70 11.85 -8.43
N GLU A 8 8.50 11.39 -9.68
CA GLU A 8 9.40 10.44 -10.32
C GLU A 8 10.85 10.97 -10.44
N ALA A 9 11.04 12.25 -10.77
CA ALA A 9 12.37 12.82 -10.98
C ALA A 9 13.20 12.82 -9.68
N THR A 10 12.58 13.21 -8.58
CA THR A 10 13.19 13.23 -7.25
C THR A 10 13.40 11.82 -6.69
N LEU A 11 12.54 10.84 -7.03
CA LEU A 11 12.78 9.42 -6.75
C LEU A 11 14.04 8.91 -7.46
N LEU A 12 14.16 9.16 -8.77
CA LEU A 12 15.31 8.71 -9.54
C LEU A 12 16.61 9.37 -9.08
N ALA A 13 16.56 10.67 -8.74
CA ALA A 13 17.70 11.38 -8.15
C ALA A 13 18.07 10.85 -6.75
N PHE A 14 17.09 10.39 -5.96
CA PHE A 14 17.36 9.70 -4.70
C PHE A 14 18.09 8.37 -4.95
N CYS A 15 17.60 7.55 -5.90
CA CYS A 15 18.25 6.29 -6.26
C CYS A 15 19.69 6.51 -6.75
N GLU A 16 19.90 7.46 -7.66
CA GLU A 16 21.23 7.80 -8.19
C GLU A 16 22.20 8.22 -7.07
N ARG A 17 21.77 9.13 -6.18
CA ARG A 17 22.59 9.61 -5.05
C ARG A 17 23.02 8.50 -4.10
N HIS A 18 22.21 7.47 -3.97
CA HIS A 18 22.44 6.35 -3.06
C HIS A 18 22.92 5.08 -3.79
N GLU A 19 23.29 5.19 -5.07
CA GLU A 19 23.75 4.07 -5.90
C GLU A 19 22.77 2.88 -5.92
N LEU A 20 21.47 3.17 -5.82
CA LEU A 20 20.43 2.16 -5.74
C LEU A 20 20.05 1.69 -7.16
N PRO A 21 20.16 0.38 -7.47
CA PRO A 21 19.78 -0.16 -8.77
C PRO A 21 18.27 -0.05 -8.96
N VAL A 22 17.83 0.81 -9.87
CA VAL A 22 16.42 1.07 -10.14
C VAL A 22 16.03 0.59 -11.54
N ARG A 23 14.85 -0.01 -11.66
CA ARG A 23 14.24 -0.36 -12.95
C ARG A 23 12.79 0.10 -13.00
N ARG A 24 12.37 0.56 -14.17
CA ARG A 24 10.97 0.88 -14.44
C ARG A 24 10.19 -0.40 -14.73
N LEU A 25 9.08 -0.59 -14.03
CA LEU A 25 8.13 -1.70 -14.19
C LEU A 25 7.05 -1.38 -15.22
N GLY A 26 6.59 -0.14 -15.22
CA GLY A 26 5.44 0.30 -16.02
C GLY A 26 5.38 1.81 -16.16
N THR A 27 4.36 2.29 -16.86
CA THR A 27 4.09 3.72 -17.05
C THR A 27 2.60 3.95 -16.84
N THR A 28 2.23 4.94 -16.03
CA THR A 28 0.84 5.29 -15.73
C THR A 28 0.15 5.98 -16.90
N LEU A 29 -1.14 6.25 -16.76
CA LEU A 29 -1.98 6.94 -17.76
C LEU A 29 -1.36 8.25 -18.28
N PHE A 30 -0.68 9.01 -17.40
CA PHE A 30 -0.05 10.29 -17.72
C PHE A 30 1.48 10.23 -17.75
N GLY A 31 2.03 9.07 -18.11
CA GLY A 31 3.44 8.95 -18.44
C GLY A 31 4.39 8.83 -17.25
N ARG A 32 3.90 8.66 -16.01
CA ARG A 32 4.77 8.50 -14.83
C ARG A 32 5.26 7.08 -14.70
N GLY A 33 6.54 6.90 -14.45
CA GLY A 33 7.14 5.60 -14.23
C GLY A 33 6.77 5.00 -12.87
N ILE A 34 6.46 3.71 -12.87
CA ILE A 34 6.39 2.89 -11.65
C ILE A 34 7.71 2.15 -11.55
N HIS A 35 8.42 2.26 -10.42
CA HIS A 35 9.81 1.81 -10.30
C HIS A 35 10.01 0.80 -9.17
N ALA A 36 10.89 -0.17 -9.41
CA ALA A 36 11.42 -1.07 -8.40
C ALA A 36 12.91 -0.81 -8.18
N ILE A 37 13.32 -0.84 -6.92
CA ILE A 37 14.72 -0.85 -6.48
C ILE A 37 15.11 -2.31 -6.22
N ASP A 38 16.12 -2.82 -6.91
CA ASP A 38 16.47 -4.25 -6.95
C ASP A 38 17.81 -4.53 -6.26
N LEU A 39 17.79 -4.69 -4.94
CA LEU A 39 18.98 -4.89 -4.13
C LEU A 39 19.48 -6.34 -4.30
N PRO A 40 20.68 -6.58 -4.85
CA PRO A 40 21.15 -7.92 -5.19
C PRO A 40 21.54 -8.78 -3.98
N GLY A 41 21.78 -8.19 -2.81
CA GLY A 41 22.35 -8.86 -1.63
C GLY A 41 23.89 -8.97 -1.69
N ARG A 42 24.56 -9.04 -0.53
CA ARG A 42 26.03 -8.87 -0.40
C ARG A 42 26.87 -9.92 -1.12
N ASP A 43 26.46 -11.19 -1.09
CA ASP A 43 27.29 -12.32 -1.51
C ASP A 43 26.71 -13.13 -2.69
N LEU A 44 25.75 -12.58 -3.44
CA LEU A 44 25.25 -13.23 -4.65
C LEU A 44 26.10 -12.78 -5.85
N PRO A 45 26.96 -13.65 -6.43
CA PRO A 45 27.70 -13.28 -7.63
C PRO A 45 26.71 -12.89 -8.72
N GLY A 46 27.01 -11.83 -9.49
CA GLY A 46 26.07 -11.21 -10.46
C GLY A 46 25.45 -12.15 -11.52
N ARG A 47 25.92 -13.41 -11.64
CA ARG A 47 25.33 -14.47 -12.47
C ARG A 47 24.36 -15.41 -11.74
N ALA A 48 24.34 -15.43 -10.41
CA ALA A 48 23.43 -16.22 -9.59
C ALA A 48 22.06 -15.53 -9.39
N LEU A 49 21.93 -14.23 -9.67
CA LEU A 49 20.70 -13.43 -9.48
C LEU A 49 19.60 -13.71 -10.51
N SER A 50 19.92 -14.36 -11.63
CA SER A 50 18.98 -14.64 -12.74
C SER A 50 18.88 -16.13 -13.09
N GLY A 51 19.35 -17.01 -12.20
CA GLY A 51 19.32 -18.46 -12.41
C GLY A 51 18.18 -19.14 -11.64
N ARG A 52 17.72 -20.31 -12.12
CA ARG A 52 16.72 -21.16 -11.44
C ARG A 52 17.10 -21.63 -10.02
N ASN A 53 18.32 -21.34 -9.57
CA ASN A 53 18.88 -21.76 -8.28
C ASN A 53 19.09 -20.59 -7.29
N ALA A 54 18.73 -19.36 -7.65
CA ALA A 54 18.72 -18.25 -6.69
C ALA A 54 17.60 -18.46 -5.67
N PRO A 55 17.81 -18.19 -4.37
CA PRO A 55 16.68 -18.13 -3.44
C PRO A 55 15.70 -17.05 -3.91
N PRO A 56 14.38 -17.29 -3.83
CA PRO A 56 13.39 -16.28 -4.16
C PRO A 56 13.63 -14.97 -3.38
N PRO A 57 13.33 -13.81 -3.97
CA PRO A 57 13.56 -12.54 -3.32
C PRO A 57 12.56 -12.27 -2.20
N ILE A 58 12.93 -11.35 -1.32
CA ILE A 58 11.97 -10.64 -0.45
C ILE A 58 11.44 -9.44 -1.25
N VAL A 59 10.14 -9.20 -1.17
CA VAL A 59 9.50 -8.03 -1.79
C VAL A 59 8.97 -7.10 -0.70
N ILE A 60 9.25 -5.81 -0.81
CA ILE A 60 8.69 -4.77 0.05
C ILE A 60 7.95 -3.76 -0.82
N THR A 61 6.69 -3.47 -0.53
CA THR A 61 5.89 -2.51 -1.30
C THR A 61 5.26 -1.46 -0.40
N SER A 62 4.96 -0.30 -0.98
CA SER A 62 4.24 0.79 -0.32
C SER A 62 3.54 1.68 -1.33
N GLY A 63 2.73 2.63 -0.86
CA GLY A 63 2.17 3.68 -1.70
C GLY A 63 1.15 3.20 -2.74
N SER A 64 0.38 2.14 -2.45
CA SER A 64 -0.88 1.89 -3.20
C SER A 64 -1.95 2.91 -2.83
N HIS A 65 -1.92 3.36 -1.58
CA HIS A 65 -2.60 4.56 -1.14
C HIS A 65 -1.50 5.60 -1.02
N ALA A 66 -1.39 6.49 -2.00
CA ALA A 66 -0.39 7.55 -1.95
C ALA A 66 -0.55 8.48 -0.74
N THR A 67 -1.74 8.46 -0.15
CA THR A 67 -2.15 9.13 1.08
C THR A 67 -1.48 8.62 2.37
N GLU A 68 -0.61 7.63 2.24
CA GLU A 68 0.06 6.93 3.34
C GLU A 68 1.59 7.14 3.26
N PRO A 69 2.07 8.37 3.52
CA PRO A 69 3.45 8.76 3.29
C PRO A 69 4.46 8.00 4.14
N ALA A 70 4.07 7.48 5.32
CA ALA A 70 5.00 6.78 6.19
C ALA A 70 5.51 5.49 5.54
N GLY A 71 4.65 4.76 4.83
CA GLY A 71 5.02 3.56 4.09
C GLY A 71 6.06 3.85 3.01
N VAL A 72 5.83 4.89 2.20
CA VAL A 72 6.75 5.31 1.12
C VAL A 72 8.12 5.71 1.69
N LEU A 73 8.13 6.56 2.72
CA LEU A 73 9.38 7.03 3.33
C LEU A 73 10.14 5.89 4.05
N ALA A 74 9.43 4.94 4.64
CA ALA A 74 10.02 3.74 5.23
C ALA A 74 10.62 2.82 4.17
N ALA A 75 9.93 2.58 3.05
CA ALA A 75 10.46 1.79 1.94
C ALA A 75 11.76 2.38 1.38
N LEU A 76 11.82 3.71 1.20
CA LEU A 76 13.04 4.40 0.75
C LEU A 76 14.16 4.36 1.81
N THR A 77 13.81 4.43 3.10
CA THR A 77 14.77 4.27 4.20
C THR A 77 15.34 2.86 4.23
N LEU A 78 14.48 1.85 4.07
CA LEU A 78 14.88 0.44 3.95
C LEU A 78 15.76 0.21 2.71
N ALA A 79 15.45 0.83 1.57
CA ALA A 79 16.27 0.71 0.36
C ALA A 79 17.73 1.17 0.57
N LYS A 80 17.93 2.21 1.39
CA LYS A 80 19.25 2.74 1.73
C LYS A 80 19.98 1.90 2.78
N GLU A 81 19.25 1.32 3.73
CA GLU A 81 19.83 0.79 4.96
C GLU A 81 19.79 -0.74 5.08
N LEU A 82 18.93 -1.42 4.32
CA LEU A 82 18.89 -2.87 4.31
C LEU A 82 20.15 -3.42 3.65
N ASP A 83 20.85 -4.24 4.43
CA ASP A 83 22.09 -4.87 4.02
C ASP A 83 21.99 -6.36 4.39
N LEU A 84 21.73 -7.21 3.40
CA LEU A 84 21.35 -8.61 3.60
C LEU A 84 22.04 -9.52 2.58
N ASP A 85 22.19 -10.80 2.94
CA ASP A 85 22.70 -11.84 2.03
C ASP A 85 21.56 -12.44 1.17
N ARG A 86 20.57 -11.60 0.88
CA ARG A 86 19.35 -11.93 0.14
C ARG A 86 18.99 -10.80 -0.80
N ARG A 87 18.47 -11.16 -1.97
CA ARG A 87 17.90 -10.21 -2.90
C ARG A 87 16.62 -9.62 -2.31
N VAL A 88 16.50 -8.30 -2.35
CA VAL A 88 15.31 -7.56 -1.92
C VAL A 88 14.85 -6.66 -3.05
N VAL A 89 13.58 -6.76 -3.42
CA VAL A 89 12.97 -5.88 -4.42
C VAL A 89 11.99 -4.96 -3.72
N ILE A 90 12.21 -3.65 -3.82
CA ILE A 90 11.41 -2.63 -3.15
C ILE A 90 10.65 -1.80 -4.18
N VAL A 91 9.33 -1.72 -4.06
CA VAL A 91 8.49 -0.79 -4.84
C VAL A 91 7.99 0.30 -3.90
N PRO A 92 8.68 1.45 -3.82
CA PRO A 92 8.35 2.46 -2.82
C PRO A 92 7.04 3.21 -3.13
N ILE A 93 6.70 3.37 -4.41
CA ILE A 93 5.51 4.11 -4.84
C ILE A 93 4.78 3.29 -5.91
N ARG A 94 3.66 2.68 -5.54
CA ARG A 94 2.79 1.93 -6.48
C ARG A 94 1.87 2.85 -7.28
N ASP A 95 1.41 3.95 -6.68
CA ASP A 95 0.58 4.98 -7.31
C ASP A 95 1.33 6.33 -7.40
N PRO A 96 2.18 6.53 -8.43
CA PRO A 96 2.93 7.76 -8.56
C PRO A 96 2.05 8.97 -8.93
N LEU A 97 0.88 8.76 -9.55
CA LEU A 97 -0.03 9.86 -9.86
C LEU A 97 -0.71 10.38 -8.59
N GLY A 98 -1.15 9.48 -7.71
CA GLY A 98 -1.63 9.87 -6.38
C GLY A 98 -0.54 10.51 -5.52
N TRP A 99 0.72 10.06 -5.64
CA TRP A 99 1.84 10.58 -4.85
C TRP A 99 2.19 12.02 -5.19
N GLU A 100 2.13 12.38 -6.48
CA GLU A 100 2.39 13.76 -6.93
C GLU A 100 1.26 14.75 -6.54
N GLY A 101 0.16 14.26 -5.96
CA GLY A 101 -0.88 15.09 -5.37
C GLY A 101 -2.08 15.35 -6.28
N TYR A 102 -3.17 15.74 -5.64
CA TYR A 102 -4.47 15.94 -6.31
C TYR A 102 -4.40 17.05 -7.37
N ALA A 103 -3.75 18.17 -7.05
CA ALA A 103 -3.64 19.32 -7.94
C ALA A 103 -2.87 18.99 -9.23
N ASN A 104 -1.74 18.27 -9.10
CA ASN A 104 -0.96 17.83 -10.25
C ASN A 104 -1.73 16.79 -11.07
N TYR A 105 -2.42 15.85 -10.43
CA TYR A 105 -3.25 14.88 -11.14
C TYR A 105 -4.36 15.58 -11.95
N LEU A 106 -5.04 16.56 -11.34
CA LEU A 106 -6.05 17.36 -12.02
C LEU A 106 -5.45 18.22 -13.15
N SER A 107 -4.23 18.72 -12.98
CA SER A 107 -3.51 19.46 -14.02
C SER A 107 -3.22 18.60 -15.25
N LEU A 108 -2.73 17.38 -15.03
CA LEU A 108 -2.47 16.41 -16.09
C LEU A 108 -3.75 16.01 -16.82
N ALA A 109 -4.84 15.78 -16.08
CA ALA A 109 -6.11 15.37 -16.66
C ALA A 109 -6.82 16.49 -17.43
N SER A 110 -6.72 17.74 -16.97
CA SER A 110 -7.35 18.91 -17.59
C SER A 110 -6.51 19.55 -18.70
N GLY A 111 -5.21 19.26 -18.74
CA GLY A 111 -4.26 19.98 -19.61
C GLY A 111 -4.05 21.44 -19.21
N THR A 112 -4.51 21.84 -18.02
CA THR A 112 -4.39 23.20 -17.48
C THR A 112 -3.55 23.15 -16.21
N ASP A 113 -2.74 24.18 -15.94
CA ASP A 113 -1.99 24.27 -14.70
C ASP A 113 -2.94 24.62 -13.53
N VAL A 114 -3.09 23.72 -12.57
CA VAL A 114 -3.99 23.85 -11.42
C VAL A 114 -3.19 23.92 -10.13
N THR A 115 -3.39 25.01 -9.39
CA THR A 115 -2.90 25.17 -8.02
C THR A 115 -4.09 25.17 -7.06
N LEU A 116 -3.96 24.49 -5.92
CA LEU A 116 -5.01 24.39 -4.91
C LEU A 116 -4.49 24.86 -3.55
N GLU A 117 -5.23 25.77 -2.93
CA GLU A 117 -5.09 26.13 -1.52
C GLU A 117 -6.12 25.35 -0.68
N PRO A 118 -5.87 25.06 0.62
CA PRO A 118 -6.77 24.27 1.46
C PRO A 118 -8.24 24.72 1.52
N ASP A 119 -8.51 26.00 1.27
CA ASP A 119 -9.84 26.61 1.26
C ASP A 119 -10.47 26.75 -0.14
N THR A 120 -9.83 26.16 -1.17
CA THR A 120 -10.36 26.15 -2.54
C THR A 120 -11.74 25.49 -2.57
N ASP A 121 -12.70 26.14 -3.22
CA ASP A 121 -13.97 25.49 -3.58
C ASP A 121 -13.73 24.48 -4.71
N LEU A 122 -13.31 23.29 -4.30
CA LEU A 122 -12.97 22.24 -5.23
C LEU A 122 -14.19 21.76 -6.04
N GLY A 123 -15.39 21.81 -5.47
CA GLY A 123 -16.62 21.39 -6.17
C GLY A 123 -16.94 22.31 -7.36
N GLU A 124 -16.84 23.62 -7.16
CA GLU A 124 -17.02 24.59 -8.23
C GLU A 124 -15.89 24.55 -9.25
N LEU A 125 -14.64 24.41 -8.81
CA LEU A 125 -13.50 24.24 -9.72
C LEU A 125 -13.67 23.00 -10.63
N LEU A 126 -14.02 21.85 -10.05
CA LEU A 126 -14.26 20.62 -10.81
C LEU A 126 -15.42 20.76 -11.79
N SER A 127 -16.44 21.55 -11.45
CA SER A 127 -17.59 21.81 -12.32
C SER A 127 -17.25 22.74 -13.47
N ALA A 128 -16.27 23.64 -13.29
CA ALA A 128 -15.75 24.49 -14.35
C ALA A 128 -14.80 23.74 -15.30
N LEU A 129 -14.00 22.80 -14.79
CA LEU A 129 -12.99 22.07 -15.56
C LEU A 129 -13.54 20.84 -16.30
N GLY A 130 -14.67 20.29 -15.87
CA GLY A 130 -15.13 18.97 -16.30
C GLY A 130 -16.64 18.87 -16.47
N THR A 131 -17.08 17.65 -16.81
CA THR A 131 -18.50 17.31 -16.86
C THR A 131 -18.93 16.76 -15.52
N VAL A 132 -19.83 17.46 -14.82
CA VAL A 132 -20.41 17.00 -13.55
C VAL A 132 -21.22 15.73 -13.81
N LEU A 133 -20.78 14.62 -13.23
CA LEU A 133 -21.45 13.32 -13.31
C LEU A 133 -22.46 13.14 -12.19
N TYR A 134 -22.16 13.70 -11.02
CA TYR A 134 -23.01 13.64 -9.84
C TYR A 134 -22.74 14.85 -8.94
N ARG A 135 -23.80 15.34 -8.30
CA ARG A 135 -23.74 16.40 -7.30
C ARG A 135 -24.89 16.24 -6.31
N GLU A 136 -24.56 16.06 -5.04
CA GLU A 136 -25.51 16.04 -3.94
C GLU A 136 -24.82 16.53 -2.67
N ASP A 137 -25.52 17.36 -1.90
CA ASP A 137 -25.05 17.93 -0.63
C ASP A 137 -23.61 18.51 -0.71
N ASP A 138 -22.65 17.74 -0.21
CA ASP A 138 -21.25 18.09 -0.07
C ASP A 138 -20.32 17.28 -0.99
N LEU A 139 -20.88 16.39 -1.83
CA LEU A 139 -20.12 15.55 -2.76
C LEU A 139 -20.35 15.99 -4.21
N VAL A 140 -19.25 16.31 -4.90
CA VAL A 140 -19.24 16.53 -6.35
C VAL A 140 -18.36 15.47 -7.00
N ILE A 141 -18.87 14.85 -8.07
CA ILE A 141 -18.09 13.97 -8.93
C ILE A 141 -18.08 14.58 -10.34
N SER A 142 -16.90 14.92 -10.84
CA SER A 142 -16.74 15.52 -12.17
C SER A 142 -15.75 14.73 -13.00
N GLN A 143 -16.10 14.47 -14.26
CA GLN A 143 -15.17 13.90 -15.22
C GLN A 143 -14.33 14.99 -15.84
N VAL A 144 -13.01 14.90 -15.65
CA VAL A 144 -12.02 15.78 -16.26
C VAL A 144 -11.08 14.90 -17.08
N GLY A 145 -11.14 15.05 -18.41
CA GLY A 145 -10.49 14.11 -19.33
C GLY A 145 -11.02 12.68 -19.16
N GLU A 146 -10.11 11.74 -18.90
CA GLU A 146 -10.41 10.31 -18.71
C GLU A 146 -10.61 9.90 -17.24
N VAL A 147 -10.55 10.85 -16.30
CA VAL A 147 -10.56 10.58 -14.86
C VAL A 147 -11.75 11.25 -14.19
N ALA A 148 -12.38 10.56 -13.25
CA ALA A 148 -13.41 11.14 -12.39
C ALA A 148 -12.77 11.65 -11.09
N PHE A 149 -12.91 12.94 -10.85
CA PHE A 149 -12.42 13.61 -9.65
C PHE A 149 -13.57 13.84 -8.69
N LEU A 150 -13.32 13.58 -7.41
CA LEU A 150 -14.27 13.78 -6.34
C LEU A 150 -13.87 15.01 -5.55
N ALA A 151 -14.84 15.81 -5.14
CA ALA A 151 -14.66 16.90 -4.21
C ALA A 151 -15.59 16.72 -3.02
N ARG A 152 -15.05 16.98 -1.83
CA ARG A 152 -15.83 17.13 -0.60
C ARG A 152 -15.15 18.15 0.30
N PRO A 153 -15.90 19.03 0.97
CA PRO A 153 -15.35 19.94 1.97
C PRO A 153 -14.54 19.19 3.04
N VAL A 154 -13.47 19.82 3.50
CA VAL A 154 -12.64 19.29 4.58
C VAL A 154 -13.47 19.26 5.88
N ALA A 155 -13.64 18.07 6.46
CA ALA A 155 -14.31 17.91 7.74
C ALA A 155 -13.33 18.12 8.90
N LYS A 156 -13.74 18.88 9.91
CA LYS A 156 -12.96 19.01 11.15
C LYS A 156 -12.88 17.65 11.86
N ALA A 157 -11.66 17.21 12.18
CA ALA A 157 -11.41 15.87 12.73
C ALA A 157 -11.96 14.72 11.85
N GLY A 158 -11.96 14.93 10.52
CA GLY A 158 -12.36 13.92 9.54
C GLY A 158 -11.34 12.79 9.39
N ARG A 159 -11.74 11.75 8.66
CA ARG A 159 -10.91 10.58 8.29
C ARG A 159 -10.39 10.67 6.85
N GLY A 160 -10.35 11.88 6.30
CA GLY A 160 -9.76 12.16 5.00
C GLY A 160 -10.49 11.45 3.86
N PRO A 161 -9.78 10.70 3.00
CA PRO A 161 -10.40 10.04 1.85
C PRO A 161 -11.42 8.99 2.27
N MET A 162 -11.32 8.43 3.49
CA MET A 162 -12.28 7.42 3.97
C MET A 162 -13.69 7.96 4.18
N ASP A 163 -13.84 9.22 4.56
CA ASP A 163 -15.17 9.82 4.71
C ASP A 163 -15.81 10.09 3.34
N ILE A 164 -15.00 10.42 2.32
CA ILE A 164 -15.45 10.54 0.94
C ILE A 164 -15.79 9.15 0.39
N TRP A 165 -14.93 8.16 0.64
CA TRP A 165 -15.12 6.76 0.25
C TRP A 165 -16.44 6.19 0.77
N LYS A 166 -16.75 6.42 2.05
CA LYS A 166 -18.00 5.98 2.65
C LYS A 166 -19.21 6.64 1.96
N HIS A 167 -19.17 7.96 1.77
CA HIS A 167 -20.26 8.67 1.11
C HIS A 167 -20.44 8.18 -0.34
N LEU A 168 -19.35 7.96 -1.08
CA LEU A 168 -19.41 7.37 -2.42
C LEU A 168 -20.13 6.02 -2.43
N HIS A 169 -19.84 5.13 -1.48
CA HIS A 169 -20.54 3.84 -1.40
C HIS A 169 -22.04 4.01 -1.12
N ASP A 170 -22.42 4.91 -0.21
CA ASP A 170 -23.84 5.21 0.07
C ASP A 170 -24.57 5.68 -1.20
N VAL A 171 -23.91 6.51 -2.03
CA VAL A 171 -24.45 6.97 -3.33
C VAL A 171 -24.58 5.83 -4.34
N LEU A 172 -23.55 4.99 -4.48
CA LEU A 172 -23.55 3.90 -5.46
C LEU A 172 -24.57 2.80 -5.10
N ASP A 173 -24.78 2.55 -3.81
CA ASP A 173 -25.81 1.63 -3.34
C ASP A 173 -27.22 2.19 -3.61
N ALA A 174 -27.40 3.50 -3.53
CA ALA A 174 -28.67 4.18 -3.75
C ALA A 174 -29.01 4.40 -5.24
N ASP A 175 -28.03 4.67 -6.11
CA ASP A 175 -28.26 5.09 -7.49
C ASP A 175 -27.43 4.29 -8.53
N GLN A 176 -28.09 3.31 -9.15
CA GLN A 176 -27.54 2.51 -10.25
C GLN A 176 -27.27 3.31 -11.55
N GLY A 177 -27.85 4.50 -11.69
CA GLY A 177 -27.51 5.45 -12.76
C GLY A 177 -26.09 6.00 -12.58
N VAL A 178 -25.72 6.35 -11.35
CA VAL A 178 -24.35 6.81 -11.01
C VAL A 178 -23.34 5.68 -11.21
N VAL A 179 -23.67 4.45 -10.76
CA VAL A 179 -22.82 3.27 -11.00
C VAL A 179 -22.51 3.09 -12.48
N ARG A 180 -23.55 3.06 -13.33
CA ARG A 180 -23.38 2.93 -14.80
C ARG A 180 -22.57 4.06 -15.41
N THR A 181 -22.69 5.26 -14.85
CA THR A 181 -21.92 6.43 -15.29
C THR A 181 -20.46 6.33 -14.89
N LEU A 182 -20.13 5.65 -13.79
CA LEU A 182 -18.77 5.54 -13.27
C LEU A 182 -18.04 4.24 -13.65
N GLN A 183 -18.73 3.22 -14.15
CA GLN A 183 -18.11 1.94 -14.56
C GLN A 183 -16.86 2.12 -15.42
N SER A 184 -15.84 1.32 -15.11
CA SER A 184 -14.53 1.33 -15.77
C SER A 184 -13.85 2.70 -15.77
N ARG A 185 -14.03 3.48 -14.69
CA ARG A 185 -13.36 4.77 -14.52
C ARG A 185 -12.49 4.78 -13.28
N ARG A 186 -11.43 5.57 -13.40
CA ARG A 186 -10.59 5.95 -12.28
C ARG A 186 -11.27 7.05 -11.48
N LEU A 187 -11.25 6.88 -10.17
CA LEU A 187 -11.68 7.86 -9.19
C LEU A 187 -10.45 8.45 -8.50
N VAL A 188 -10.42 9.77 -8.34
CA VAL A 188 -9.38 10.47 -7.58
C VAL A 188 -10.04 11.31 -6.51
N LEU A 189 -9.68 11.05 -5.25
CA LEU A 189 -10.22 11.69 -4.06
C LEU A 189 -9.11 12.53 -3.40
N PRO A 190 -9.42 13.73 -2.88
CA PRO A 190 -8.45 14.50 -2.12
C PRO A 190 -8.15 13.82 -0.78
N GLU A 191 -6.97 14.11 -0.24
CA GLU A 191 -6.52 13.60 1.06
C GLU A 191 -7.43 14.10 2.19
N ASN A 192 -7.76 15.40 2.22
CA ASN A 192 -8.62 16.00 3.25
C ASN A 192 -8.16 15.71 4.71
N LEU A 193 -6.84 15.65 4.98
CA LEU A 193 -6.26 15.48 6.32
C LEU A 193 -5.28 16.62 6.67
N PRO A 194 -5.75 17.87 6.80
CA PRO A 194 -4.87 19.02 7.05
C PRO A 194 -4.09 18.92 8.37
N ASP A 195 -4.64 18.21 9.35
CA ASP A 195 -4.07 18.10 10.70
C ASP A 195 -3.13 16.88 10.86
N VAL A 196 -2.90 16.11 9.80
CA VAL A 196 -1.99 14.96 9.80
C VAL A 196 -0.69 15.32 9.09
N GLU A 197 0.41 15.22 9.83
CA GLU A 197 1.75 15.50 9.31
C GLU A 197 2.05 14.68 8.05
N GLY A 198 2.37 15.34 6.95
CA GLY A 198 2.72 14.70 5.68
C GLY A 198 1.56 14.27 4.78
N CYS A 199 0.30 14.46 5.19
CA CYS A 199 -0.87 14.17 4.35
C CYS A 199 -1.40 15.45 3.68
N GLY A 200 -1.76 16.47 4.46
CA GLY A 200 -2.32 17.72 3.92
C GLY A 200 -3.73 17.55 3.35
N VAL A 201 -4.17 18.51 2.53
CA VAL A 201 -5.49 18.46 1.87
C VAL A 201 -5.38 17.91 0.44
N TYR A 202 -4.35 18.35 -0.28
CA TYR A 202 -4.14 18.04 -1.70
C TYR A 202 -2.74 17.52 -2.02
N ASP A 203 -1.85 17.39 -1.02
CA ASP A 203 -0.45 17.02 -1.20
C ASP A 203 -0.32 15.61 -1.80
N HIS A 204 -1.27 14.73 -1.47
CA HIS A 204 -1.47 13.41 -2.07
C HIS A 204 -2.93 13.23 -2.52
N ALA A 205 -3.18 12.18 -3.30
CA ALA A 205 -4.53 11.80 -3.69
C ALA A 205 -4.76 10.30 -3.47
N PHE A 206 -5.99 9.97 -3.08
CA PHE A 206 -6.43 8.59 -2.98
C PHE A 206 -7.04 8.16 -4.32
N THR A 207 -6.47 7.10 -4.91
CA THR A 207 -6.92 6.59 -6.20
C THR A 207 -7.70 5.29 -6.06
N ALA A 208 -8.79 5.22 -6.81
CA ALA A 208 -9.59 4.01 -6.92
C ALA A 208 -10.11 3.80 -8.34
N TRP A 209 -10.78 2.68 -8.52
CA TRP A 209 -11.32 2.24 -9.79
C TRP A 209 -12.72 1.67 -9.58
N VAL A 210 -13.66 2.10 -10.41
CA VAL A 210 -14.95 1.44 -10.51
C VAL A 210 -14.81 0.30 -11.52
N THR A 211 -15.00 -0.93 -11.07
CA THR A 211 -14.88 -2.12 -11.91
C THR A 211 -15.97 -2.16 -12.98
N PRO A 212 -15.82 -2.98 -14.04
CA PRO A 212 -16.88 -3.18 -15.03
C PRO A 212 -18.22 -3.61 -14.42
N GLU A 213 -18.19 -4.35 -13.30
CA GLU A 213 -19.37 -4.80 -12.57
C GLU A 213 -19.95 -3.74 -11.64
N GLY A 214 -19.32 -2.56 -11.52
CA GLY A 214 -19.77 -1.46 -10.67
C GLY A 214 -19.28 -1.50 -9.23
N GLY A 215 -18.38 -2.43 -8.87
CA GLY A 215 -17.68 -2.41 -7.59
C GLY A 215 -16.65 -1.28 -7.55
N VAL A 216 -16.27 -0.79 -6.37
CA VAL A 216 -15.22 0.24 -6.25
C VAL A 216 -14.05 -0.31 -5.48
N GLY A 217 -12.91 -0.52 -6.13
CA GLY A 217 -11.68 -1.02 -5.51
C GLY A 217 -10.57 0.03 -5.53
N ASN A 218 -9.83 0.15 -4.43
CA ASN A 218 -8.58 0.90 -4.42
C ASN A 218 -7.44 0.07 -5.03
N PHE A 219 -6.27 0.67 -5.26
CA PHE A 219 -5.17 -0.02 -5.96
C PHE A 219 -4.52 -1.14 -5.16
N ASN A 220 -4.85 -1.29 -3.88
CA ASN A 220 -4.48 -2.47 -3.12
C ASN A 220 -5.46 -3.66 -3.35
N ARG A 221 -6.53 -3.51 -4.14
CA ARG A 221 -7.70 -4.41 -4.16
C ARG A 221 -8.26 -4.73 -5.55
N LEU A 222 -7.38 -4.96 -6.51
CA LEU A 222 -7.78 -5.19 -7.91
C LEU A 222 -6.98 -6.32 -8.59
N PHE A 223 -6.25 -7.15 -7.83
CA PHE A 223 -5.26 -8.08 -8.38
C PHE A 223 -5.83 -9.33 -9.06
N SER A 224 -7.13 -9.58 -8.90
CA SER A 224 -7.87 -10.64 -9.60
C SER A 224 -8.55 -10.18 -10.89
N PHE A 225 -8.55 -8.88 -11.20
CA PHE A 225 -9.14 -8.35 -12.43
C PHE A 225 -8.14 -8.41 -13.58
N HIS A 226 -8.61 -8.85 -14.75
CA HIS A 226 -7.81 -8.96 -15.96
C HIS A 226 -7.53 -7.59 -16.62
N ASP A 227 -8.39 -6.61 -16.37
CA ASP A 227 -8.36 -5.23 -16.87
C ASP A 227 -8.03 -4.23 -15.76
N ALA A 228 -7.34 -4.68 -14.70
CA ALA A 228 -6.91 -3.83 -13.62
C ALA A 228 -6.05 -2.66 -14.15
N PRO A 229 -6.11 -1.46 -13.51
CA PRO A 229 -5.24 -0.34 -13.85
C PRO A 229 -3.77 -0.74 -13.91
N VAL A 230 -2.98 -0.07 -14.76
CA VAL A 230 -1.57 -0.42 -14.99
C VAL A 230 -0.75 -0.42 -13.68
N GLU A 231 -1.06 0.46 -12.74
CA GLU A 231 -0.47 0.53 -11.40
C GLU A 231 -0.63 -0.77 -10.60
N VAL A 232 -1.73 -1.50 -10.83
CA VAL A 232 -2.01 -2.79 -10.21
C VAL A 232 -1.42 -3.92 -11.05
N ALA A 233 -1.63 -3.87 -12.36
CA ALA A 233 -1.22 -4.93 -13.28
C ALA A 233 0.29 -5.20 -13.22
N VAL A 234 1.12 -4.16 -13.29
CA VAL A 234 2.59 -4.32 -13.30
C VAL A 234 3.14 -4.83 -11.98
N ILE A 235 2.46 -4.56 -10.86
CA ILE A 235 2.82 -5.08 -9.55
C ILE A 235 2.43 -6.56 -9.44
N GLY A 236 1.28 -6.93 -9.99
CA GLY A 236 0.87 -8.33 -10.11
C GLY A 236 1.84 -9.14 -10.97
N ASP A 237 2.25 -8.59 -12.12
CA ASP A 237 3.22 -9.22 -13.01
C ASP A 237 4.59 -9.36 -12.36
N LEU A 238 5.03 -8.32 -11.62
CA LEU A 238 6.27 -8.37 -10.84
C LEU A 238 6.28 -9.55 -9.87
N VAL A 239 5.25 -9.72 -9.03
CA VAL A 239 5.26 -10.81 -8.04
C VAL A 239 5.06 -12.19 -8.66
N ARG A 240 4.35 -12.29 -9.78
CA ARG A 240 4.26 -13.54 -10.55
C ARG A 240 5.60 -13.92 -11.19
N GLU A 241 6.36 -12.94 -11.68
CA GLU A 241 7.71 -13.13 -12.22
C GLU A 241 8.68 -13.54 -11.12
N LEU A 242 8.71 -12.79 -10.01
CA LEU A 242 9.66 -12.97 -8.93
C LEU A 242 9.38 -14.18 -8.05
N ARG A 243 8.10 -14.56 -7.91
CA ARG A 243 7.61 -15.58 -6.97
C ARG A 243 8.23 -15.44 -5.57
N PRO A 244 8.05 -14.29 -4.90
CA PRO A 244 8.72 -14.03 -3.62
C PRO A 244 8.33 -15.02 -2.54
N GLU A 245 9.24 -15.29 -1.61
CA GLU A 245 8.92 -16.09 -0.43
C GLU A 245 8.37 -15.25 0.72
N LEU A 246 8.72 -13.97 0.78
CA LEU A 246 8.23 -13.01 1.76
C LEU A 246 7.82 -11.72 1.05
N VAL A 247 6.61 -11.23 1.35
CA VAL A 247 6.09 -9.94 0.92
C VAL A 247 5.69 -9.12 2.13
N ILE A 248 6.22 -7.90 2.23
CA ILE A 248 5.87 -6.93 3.26
C ILE A 248 5.28 -5.71 2.58
N ASP A 249 4.01 -5.44 2.84
CA ASP A 249 3.30 -4.29 2.30
C ASP A 249 3.09 -3.25 3.41
N LEU A 250 3.58 -2.02 3.20
CA LEU A 250 3.60 -0.97 4.22
C LEU A 250 2.41 -0.03 4.00
N HIS A 251 1.48 -0.02 4.96
CA HIS A 251 0.23 0.77 4.96
C HIS A 251 0.02 1.55 6.25
N GLU A 252 -0.97 2.44 6.24
CA GLU A 252 -1.39 3.18 7.42
C GLU A 252 -2.88 3.04 7.73
N SER A 253 -3.18 2.65 8.97
CA SER A 253 -4.54 2.59 9.45
C SER A 253 -5.04 3.95 9.93
N GLN A 254 -6.35 4.07 10.07
CA GLN A 254 -6.91 5.10 10.93
C GLN A 254 -6.54 4.73 12.36
N GLY A 255 -6.05 5.65 13.18
CA GLY A 255 -5.71 5.34 14.58
C GLY A 255 -4.34 5.86 14.99
N SER A 256 -3.87 5.39 16.14
CA SER A 256 -2.62 5.85 16.77
C SER A 256 -1.75 4.70 17.26
N LYS A 257 -1.97 3.47 16.77
CA LYS A 257 -1.26 2.27 17.20
C LYS A 257 -0.78 1.47 15.99
N PHE A 258 0.13 0.54 16.22
CA PHE A 258 0.66 -0.34 15.17
C PHE A 258 -0.06 -1.70 15.19
N SER A 259 -0.35 -2.24 14.01
CA SER A 259 -0.86 -3.60 13.83
C SER A 259 -0.35 -4.25 12.55
N ILE A 260 -0.60 -5.55 12.44
CA ILE A 260 -0.38 -6.32 11.22
C ILE A 260 -1.68 -6.97 10.80
N PHE A 261 -2.00 -6.88 9.52
CA PHE A 261 -3.00 -7.73 8.88
C PHE A 261 -2.32 -8.81 8.05
N ALA A 262 -2.78 -10.04 8.21
CA ALA A 262 -2.19 -11.22 7.60
C ALA A 262 -3.25 -12.12 6.96
N HIS A 263 -2.81 -12.92 6.00
CA HIS A 263 -3.65 -13.93 5.37
C HIS A 263 -4.10 -14.98 6.42
N PRO A 264 -5.36 -15.47 6.39
CA PRO A 264 -5.84 -16.44 7.38
C PRO A 264 -5.21 -17.83 7.23
N GLU A 265 -4.84 -18.22 6.01
CA GLU A 265 -4.09 -19.45 5.81
C GLU A 265 -2.60 -19.22 6.08
N LEU A 266 -2.19 -19.53 7.31
CA LEU A 266 -0.82 -19.32 7.77
C LEU A 266 0.15 -20.30 7.10
N ARG A 267 1.13 -19.75 6.40
CA ARG A 267 2.25 -20.51 5.84
C ARG A 267 3.26 -20.89 6.95
N PRO A 268 4.08 -21.93 6.77
CA PRO A 268 5.18 -22.23 7.68
C PRO A 268 6.10 -21.00 7.89
N GLY A 269 6.48 -20.74 9.14
CA GLY A 269 7.32 -19.58 9.49
C GLY A 269 6.58 -18.23 9.55
N ALA A 270 5.30 -18.17 9.15
CA ALA A 270 4.54 -16.91 9.12
C ALA A 270 4.34 -16.30 10.52
N THR A 271 4.07 -17.13 11.52
CA THR A 271 3.91 -16.70 12.91
C THR A 271 5.16 -16.00 13.43
N GLU A 272 6.35 -16.56 13.18
CA GLU A 272 7.63 -15.95 13.56
C GLU A 272 7.81 -14.60 12.87
N VAL A 273 7.44 -14.48 11.59
CA VAL A 273 7.50 -13.22 10.85
C VAL A 273 6.60 -12.16 11.48
N TYR A 274 5.35 -12.50 11.80
CA TYR A 274 4.39 -11.53 12.35
C TYR A 274 4.83 -11.02 13.72
N PHE A 275 5.18 -11.93 14.63
CA PHE A 275 5.64 -11.55 15.97
C PHE A 275 7.06 -10.97 15.97
N GLY A 276 7.88 -11.27 14.97
CA GLY A 276 9.15 -10.57 14.73
C GLY A 276 8.93 -9.10 14.40
N ALA A 277 7.95 -8.80 13.55
CA ALA A 277 7.58 -7.44 13.19
C ALA A 277 6.92 -6.68 14.34
N THR A 278 5.83 -7.21 14.93
CA THR A 278 5.15 -6.53 16.06
C THR A 278 6.05 -6.45 17.30
N GLY A 279 6.87 -7.48 17.54
CA GLY A 279 7.84 -7.51 18.63
C GLY A 279 8.93 -6.45 18.52
N ALA A 280 9.43 -6.17 17.31
CA ALA A 280 10.41 -5.11 17.09
C ALA A 280 9.81 -3.71 17.39
N VAL A 281 8.57 -3.47 16.96
CA VAL A 281 7.85 -2.22 17.23
C VAL A 281 7.55 -2.06 18.73
N PHE A 282 7.07 -3.13 19.37
CA PHE A 282 6.79 -3.13 20.81
C PHE A 282 8.05 -2.93 21.65
N ALA A 283 9.17 -3.56 21.28
CA ALA A 283 10.45 -3.42 21.97
C ALA A 283 11.01 -1.98 21.92
N ALA A 284 10.67 -1.22 20.88
CA ALA A 284 10.98 0.21 20.78
C ALA A 284 10.03 1.10 21.61
N GLY A 285 9.05 0.52 22.32
CA GLY A 285 8.13 1.23 23.21
C GLY A 285 6.88 1.79 22.51
N HIS A 286 6.62 1.40 21.27
CA HIS A 286 5.43 1.84 20.56
C HIS A 286 4.18 1.03 20.95
N PRO A 287 3.00 1.66 20.95
CA PRO A 287 1.76 0.98 21.30
C PRO A 287 1.31 0.05 20.16
N ILE A 288 0.87 -1.14 20.56
CA ILE A 288 0.32 -2.15 19.68
C ILE A 288 -1.20 -2.14 19.77
N GLU A 289 -1.85 -2.23 18.62
CA GLU A 289 -3.30 -2.24 18.50
C GLU A 289 -3.92 -3.54 19.01
N ARG A 290 -5.15 -3.46 19.51
CA ARG A 290 -5.97 -4.61 19.88
C ARG A 290 -7.24 -4.64 19.06
N VAL A 291 -7.95 -5.77 19.04
CA VAL A 291 -9.21 -5.86 18.31
C VAL A 291 -10.22 -4.80 18.76
N GLU A 292 -10.23 -4.40 20.04
CA GLU A 292 -11.12 -3.35 20.54
C GLU A 292 -10.81 -1.96 19.98
N ASP A 293 -9.56 -1.73 19.57
CA ASP A 293 -9.13 -0.46 18.98
C ASP A 293 -9.59 -0.34 17.52
N ILE A 294 -9.67 -1.45 16.77
CA ILE A 294 -10.06 -1.44 15.35
C ILE A 294 -11.58 -1.40 15.14
N VAL A 295 -12.38 -1.92 16.09
CA VAL A 295 -13.84 -1.97 15.95
C VAL A 295 -14.47 -0.59 15.68
N PRO A 296 -14.09 0.51 16.36
CA PRO A 296 -14.59 1.85 16.05
C PRO A 296 -14.20 2.36 14.65
N ILE A 297 -13.13 1.82 14.06
CA ILE A 297 -12.59 2.25 12.76
C ILE A 297 -13.31 1.55 11.62
N ILE A 298 -13.36 0.21 11.65
CA ILE A 298 -13.88 -0.61 10.54
C ILE A 298 -15.30 -1.14 10.80
N GLY A 299 -15.84 -0.95 12.00
CA GLY A 299 -17.14 -1.45 12.42
C GLY A 299 -17.10 -2.92 12.88
N ALA A 300 -17.99 -3.27 13.82
CA ALA A 300 -18.01 -4.59 14.46
C ALA A 300 -18.21 -5.75 13.47
N ALA A 301 -19.08 -5.58 12.46
CA ALA A 301 -19.35 -6.62 11.48
C ALA A 301 -18.13 -6.92 10.60
N HIS A 302 -17.31 -5.91 10.29
CA HIS A 302 -16.09 -6.10 9.51
C HIS A 302 -14.94 -6.61 10.39
N ALA A 303 -14.82 -6.10 11.62
CA ALA A 303 -13.85 -6.60 12.60
C ALA A 303 -14.04 -8.10 12.90
N ALA A 304 -15.29 -8.58 12.92
CA ALA A 304 -15.60 -9.99 13.14
C ALA A 304 -15.08 -10.95 12.03
N LYS A 305 -14.61 -10.42 10.90
CA LYS A 305 -13.95 -11.21 9.84
C LYS A 305 -12.49 -11.55 10.16
N PHE A 306 -11.92 -10.93 11.19
CA PHE A 306 -10.54 -11.14 11.61
C PHE A 306 -10.48 -12.00 12.88
N THR A 307 -9.45 -12.83 12.97
CA THR A 307 -9.02 -13.48 14.20
C THR A 307 -7.88 -12.68 14.82
N ASP A 308 -8.02 -12.36 16.10
CA ASP A 308 -6.97 -11.73 16.90
C ASP A 308 -6.02 -12.82 17.38
N GLU A 309 -4.83 -12.89 16.80
CA GLU A 309 -3.78 -13.83 17.19
C GLU A 309 -2.99 -13.33 18.41
N GLY A 310 -3.35 -12.15 18.94
CA GLY A 310 -2.64 -11.44 19.99
C GLY A 310 -1.47 -10.61 19.46
N GLY A 311 -0.97 -9.69 20.31
CA GLY A 311 0.21 -8.88 19.99
C GLY A 311 0.06 -8.00 18.75
N GLY A 312 -1.17 -7.57 18.42
CA GLY A 312 -1.49 -6.72 17.28
C GLY A 312 -1.45 -7.41 15.93
N VAL A 313 -1.57 -8.74 15.91
CA VAL A 313 -1.63 -9.54 14.69
C VAL A 313 -3.07 -9.95 14.43
N PHE A 314 -3.62 -9.52 13.31
CA PHE A 314 -4.98 -9.86 12.87
C PHE A 314 -4.92 -10.70 11.60
N THR A 315 -5.47 -11.91 11.64
CA THR A 315 -5.54 -12.81 10.47
C THR A 315 -6.94 -12.80 9.88
N GLY A 316 -7.07 -12.66 8.57
CA GLY A 316 -8.38 -12.63 7.93
C GLY A 316 -8.35 -12.09 6.51
N LEU A 317 -9.39 -12.41 5.75
CA LEU A 317 -9.59 -11.83 4.42
C LEU A 317 -10.39 -10.55 4.54
N ASN A 318 -9.73 -9.44 4.25
CA ASN A 318 -10.38 -8.15 4.18
C ASN A 318 -11.01 -8.00 2.78
N GLU A 319 -12.03 -8.80 2.47
CA GLU A 319 -12.70 -8.78 1.16
C GLU A 319 -13.98 -7.95 1.20
N PHE A 320 -14.19 -7.18 0.13
CA PHE A 320 -15.38 -6.38 -0.12
C PHE A 320 -16.03 -6.83 -1.42
N PRO A 321 -17.37 -6.92 -1.49
CA PRO A 321 -18.05 -7.24 -2.73
C PRO A 321 -17.61 -6.32 -3.88
N GLY A 322 -17.30 -6.90 -5.03
CA GLY A 322 -16.86 -6.15 -6.22
C GLY A 322 -15.44 -5.57 -6.14
N GLN A 323 -14.70 -5.81 -5.05
CA GLN A 323 -13.28 -5.49 -4.94
C GLN A 323 -12.51 -6.81 -5.09
N GLY A 324 -11.54 -6.84 -5.98
CA GLY A 324 -10.82 -8.06 -6.32
C GLY A 324 -9.89 -8.48 -5.19
N TRP A 325 -8.98 -9.40 -5.49
CA TRP A 325 -7.98 -9.79 -4.51
C TRP A 325 -7.14 -8.61 -4.03
N GLN A 326 -6.86 -8.62 -2.73
CA GLN A 326 -5.83 -7.79 -2.14
C GLN A 326 -4.45 -8.18 -2.68
N PHE A 327 -3.48 -7.27 -2.65
CA PHE A 327 -2.11 -7.57 -3.07
C PHE A 327 -1.52 -8.77 -2.31
N THR A 328 -1.69 -8.79 -0.98
CA THR A 328 -1.20 -9.88 -0.13
C THR A 328 -1.95 -11.18 -0.35
N HIS A 329 -3.24 -11.15 -0.73
CA HIS A 329 -3.95 -12.35 -1.15
C HIS A 329 -3.30 -12.96 -2.41
N LEU A 330 -3.08 -12.17 -3.46
CA LEU A 330 -2.35 -12.64 -4.66
C LEU A 330 -0.99 -13.25 -4.29
N CYS A 331 -0.22 -12.59 -3.42
CA CYS A 331 1.10 -13.08 -3.03
C CYS A 331 1.02 -14.39 -2.23
N ALA A 332 0.02 -14.53 -1.34
CA ALA A 332 -0.21 -15.76 -0.57
C ALA A 332 -0.56 -16.95 -1.49
N GLU A 333 -1.37 -16.72 -2.53
CA GLU A 333 -1.70 -17.73 -3.56
C GLU A 333 -0.46 -18.17 -4.36
N LEU A 334 0.51 -17.28 -4.54
CA LEU A 334 1.79 -17.60 -5.18
C LEU A 334 2.76 -18.37 -4.25
N GLY A 335 2.42 -18.49 -2.96
CA GLY A 335 3.16 -19.25 -1.96
C GLY A 335 3.96 -18.39 -0.97
N ALA A 336 3.85 -17.06 -1.01
CA ALA A 336 4.60 -16.18 -0.12
C ALA A 336 4.02 -16.16 1.31
N VAL A 337 4.88 -15.94 2.30
CA VAL A 337 4.49 -15.36 3.59
C VAL A 337 4.19 -13.87 3.33
N THR A 338 3.06 -13.37 3.82
CA THR A 338 2.64 -11.99 3.53
C THR A 338 2.32 -11.23 4.80
N VAL A 339 2.76 -9.98 4.86
CA VAL A 339 2.57 -9.08 5.99
C VAL A 339 2.04 -7.76 5.46
N VAL A 340 0.93 -7.27 6.02
CA VAL A 340 0.50 -5.88 5.85
C VAL A 340 0.79 -5.16 7.15
N ASN A 341 1.77 -4.26 7.16
CA ASN A 341 2.03 -3.40 8.30
C ASN A 341 1.05 -2.24 8.29
N GLU A 342 0.45 -1.91 9.43
CA GLU A 342 -0.46 -0.78 9.57
C GLU A 342 0.03 0.12 10.72
N THR A 343 0.51 1.31 10.40
CA THR A 343 0.79 2.34 11.41
C THR A 343 -0.36 3.32 11.54
N GLY A 344 -0.77 3.64 12.76
CA GLY A 344 -1.81 4.62 13.01
C GLY A 344 -1.41 6.03 12.57
N ARG A 345 -2.12 6.56 11.56
CA ARG A 345 -1.85 7.85 10.91
C ARG A 345 -1.87 9.08 11.82
N TRP A 346 -2.48 9.01 13.00
CA TRP A 346 -2.55 10.15 13.94
C TRP A 346 -1.27 10.38 14.75
N GLN A 347 -0.25 9.53 14.57
CA GLN A 347 1.06 9.73 15.16
C GLN A 347 1.93 10.69 14.30
N PRO A 348 2.95 11.34 14.88
CA PRO A 348 3.94 12.08 14.12
C PRO A 348 4.54 11.24 12.98
N LEU A 349 4.79 11.86 11.83
CA LEU A 349 5.24 11.16 10.62
C LEU A 349 6.53 10.39 10.88
N ALA A 350 7.48 10.99 11.59
CA ALA A 350 8.74 10.34 11.94
C ALA A 350 8.53 9.03 12.74
N THR A 351 7.59 9.02 13.68
CA THR A 351 7.26 7.84 14.49
C THR A 351 6.63 6.74 13.65
N ARG A 352 5.73 7.09 12.71
CA ARG A 352 5.14 6.12 11.78
C ARG A 352 6.20 5.50 10.87
N VAL A 353 7.10 6.32 10.32
CA VAL A 353 8.22 5.84 9.49
C VAL A 353 9.12 4.89 10.29
N GLU A 354 9.45 5.23 11.54
CA GLU A 354 10.24 4.38 12.43
C GLU A 354 9.55 3.02 12.66
N GLN A 355 8.26 3.01 12.99
CA GLN A 355 7.48 1.78 13.20
C GLN A 355 7.50 0.88 11.96
N GLN A 356 7.29 1.45 10.77
CA GLN A 356 7.34 0.69 9.51
C GLN A 356 8.73 0.06 9.26
N VAL A 357 9.80 0.82 9.49
CA VAL A 357 11.18 0.34 9.34
C VAL A 357 11.48 -0.78 10.34
N LEU A 358 11.10 -0.60 11.60
CA LEU A 358 11.28 -1.60 12.66
C LEU A 358 10.52 -2.89 12.36
N ALA A 359 9.24 -2.76 11.99
CA ALA A 359 8.40 -3.90 11.64
C ALA A 359 8.95 -4.68 10.44
N ALA A 360 9.31 -3.98 9.35
CA ALA A 360 9.87 -4.63 8.17
C ALA A 360 11.18 -5.36 8.48
N ARG A 361 12.10 -4.74 9.24
CA ARG A 361 13.35 -5.38 9.68
C ARG A 361 13.08 -6.58 10.59
N GLY A 362 12.14 -6.46 11.52
CA GLY A 362 11.72 -7.54 12.40
C GLY A 362 11.17 -8.75 11.64
N ALA A 363 10.27 -8.50 10.68
CA ALA A 363 9.74 -9.53 9.77
C ALA A 363 10.85 -10.22 8.98
N VAL A 364 11.72 -9.45 8.32
CA VAL A 364 12.83 -9.99 7.53
C VAL A 364 13.77 -10.83 8.40
N PHE A 365 14.17 -10.31 9.56
CA PHE A 365 15.07 -11.03 10.47
C PHE A 365 14.44 -12.34 10.95
N ALA A 366 13.18 -12.31 11.37
CA ALA A 366 12.49 -13.52 11.82
C ALA A 366 12.35 -14.55 10.68
N TYR A 367 11.99 -14.09 9.47
CA TYR A 367 11.89 -14.95 8.29
C TYR A 367 13.20 -15.71 7.99
N LEU A 368 14.32 -14.98 7.96
CA LEU A 368 15.62 -15.57 7.63
C LEU A 368 16.10 -16.57 8.69
N ASN A 369 15.76 -16.33 9.96
CA ASN A 369 16.11 -17.23 11.06
C ASN A 369 15.16 -18.45 11.15
N ALA A 370 13.88 -18.30 10.84
CA ALA A 370 12.93 -19.41 10.80
C ALA A 370 13.34 -20.46 9.75
N GLY A 371 13.73 -20.00 8.55
CA GLY A 371 14.23 -20.90 7.49
C GLY A 371 15.54 -21.60 7.84
N ALA A 372 16.39 -21.02 8.69
CA ALA A 372 17.59 -21.70 9.19
C ALA A 372 17.24 -22.87 10.14
N PHE A 373 16.16 -22.74 10.90
CA PHE A 373 15.67 -23.77 11.82
C PHE A 373 15.10 -24.99 11.09
N GLU A 374 14.33 -24.79 10.02
CA GLU A 374 13.80 -25.89 9.20
C GLU A 374 14.91 -26.63 8.42
N ARG A 375 15.88 -25.89 7.86
CA ARG A 375 17.06 -26.48 7.21
C ARG A 375 17.93 -27.26 8.19
N GLY A 376 18.03 -26.83 9.45
CA GLY A 376 18.72 -27.55 10.52
C GLY A 376 18.06 -28.88 10.91
N ARG A 377 16.72 -28.97 10.84
CA ARG A 377 15.99 -30.23 11.08
C ARG A 377 16.15 -31.23 9.92
N ALA A 378 16.19 -30.75 8.69
CA ALA A 378 16.42 -31.61 7.51
C ALA A 378 17.85 -32.20 7.46
N TYR A 379 18.81 -31.60 8.18
CA TYR A 379 20.21 -32.04 8.22
C TYR A 379 20.62 -32.79 9.49
N ALA A 380 19.70 -33.11 10.41
CA ALA A 380 20.01 -34.03 11.50
C ALA A 380 20.12 -35.45 10.92
N PRO A 381 21.32 -36.05 10.81
CA PRO A 381 21.43 -37.43 10.36
C PRO A 381 20.72 -38.29 11.40
N GLY A 382 19.76 -39.09 10.96
CA GLY A 382 19.03 -40.01 11.81
C GLY A 382 20.01 -40.78 12.69
N ARG A 383 19.95 -40.56 14.00
CA ARG A 383 20.52 -41.48 14.98
C ARG A 383 19.73 -42.78 14.83
N THR A 384 20.26 -43.70 14.02
CA THR A 384 19.88 -45.10 14.07
C THR A 384 20.22 -45.60 15.48
N ALA A 385 19.19 -45.86 16.26
CA ALA A 385 19.32 -46.57 17.52
C ALA A 385 19.70 -48.02 17.20
N HIS A 386 20.95 -48.37 17.45
CA HIS A 386 21.34 -49.74 17.77
C HIS A 386 21.61 -49.80 19.27
N GLY A 387 20.77 -50.57 19.95
CA GLY A 387 20.85 -50.92 21.37
C GLY A 387 19.78 -51.95 21.66
#